data_AF-A0A2G2YTJ4-F1
#
_entry.id   AF-A0A2G2YTJ4-F1
#
_cell.length_a   1.000
_cell.length_b   1.000
_cell.length_c   1.000
_cell.angle_alpha   90.00
_cell.angle_beta   90.00
_cell.angle_gamma   90.00
#
_symmetry.space_group_name_H-M   'P 1'
#
loop_
_entity.id
_entity.type
_entity.pdbx_description
1 polymer ?
#
loop_
_entity_poly.entity_id
_entity_poly.type
_entity_poly.pdbx_seq_one_letter_code
_entity_poly.pdbx_strand_id
1 'polypeptide(L)'
;MFNGDKKDMSEMIKEARNSKPISLSDDILPKVVPHIFQTVKKYGKNAIFWHGTTPEIYIMDPLLIKEIFSKIYDFQKPHNPVAKLLAQGLVGAEGVHWAKNRRIMNPAFHPDKLKNMLPAFYLGCNELVNKWDEVFCQKDTCELDIWPSIQNMSTNIIARTAFGVSYQQGRDIFELQKEQAYHLMEIVRSGHIPGWRFLPTKRNRRMKEIEKKIQATIRGIIDDRLKAMKTGHASNNDLLGALLESSFKNGQPGNKNSVMNIGDIVEECKLFFLAGQENTSVTIVWTMFLLSIHQGWQARAREEVLQAFGHDEPNFDGLNHLKIVSIFSNQRSISFSIQELI
;
A
#
# COMPACT_ATOMS: atom_id res chain seq x y z
N MET A 1 -19.49 -10.97 -27.49
CA MET A 1 -19.28 -9.53 -27.73
C MET A 1 -18.98 -8.74 -26.45
N PHE A 2 -19.75 -8.90 -25.37
CA PHE A 2 -19.55 -8.10 -24.13
C PHE A 2 -18.37 -8.48 -23.23
N ASN A 3 -17.75 -9.64 -23.44
CA ASN A 3 -16.72 -10.16 -22.55
C ASN A 3 -15.28 -9.84 -22.98
N GLY A 4 -15.05 -9.41 -24.22
CA GLY A 4 -13.70 -9.25 -24.76
C GLY A 4 -12.86 -10.50 -24.52
N ASP A 5 -11.64 -10.28 -24.05
CA ASP A 5 -10.66 -11.32 -23.72
C ASP A 5 -10.72 -11.76 -22.24
N LYS A 6 -11.74 -11.31 -21.48
CA LYS A 6 -11.86 -11.59 -20.02
C LYS A 6 -11.99 -13.07 -19.69
N LYS A 7 -12.68 -13.83 -20.55
CA LYS A 7 -12.91 -15.26 -20.32
C LYS A 7 -11.57 -16.00 -20.37
N ASP A 8 -10.82 -15.78 -21.44
CA ASP A 8 -9.50 -16.36 -21.64
C ASP A 8 -8.53 -15.94 -20.52
N MET A 9 -8.56 -14.66 -20.11
CA MET A 9 -7.79 -14.19 -18.95
C MET A 9 -8.14 -14.97 -17.67
N SER A 10 -9.42 -15.15 -17.37
CA SER A 10 -9.88 -15.85 -16.16
C SER A 10 -9.48 -17.34 -16.19
N GLU A 11 -9.60 -17.98 -17.35
CA GLU A 11 -9.18 -19.37 -17.56
C GLU A 11 -7.67 -19.52 -17.40
N MET A 12 -6.86 -18.65 -18.01
CA MET A 12 -5.40 -18.65 -17.86
C MET A 12 -4.97 -18.44 -16.40
N ILE A 13 -5.61 -17.54 -15.66
CA ILE A 13 -5.33 -17.33 -14.22
C ILE A 13 -5.68 -18.60 -13.43
N LYS A 14 -6.80 -19.25 -13.74
CA LYS A 14 -7.22 -20.48 -13.06
C LYS A 14 -6.27 -21.64 -13.35
N GLU A 15 -5.86 -21.82 -14.60
CA GLU A 15 -4.87 -22.83 -15.02
C GLU A 15 -3.51 -22.57 -14.37
N ALA A 16 -3.04 -21.32 -14.41
CA ALA A 16 -1.78 -20.94 -13.77
C ALA A 16 -1.82 -21.24 -12.27
N ARG A 17 -2.92 -20.97 -11.55
CA ARG A 17 -3.04 -21.30 -10.13
C ARG A 17 -3.01 -22.80 -9.84
N ASN A 18 -3.65 -23.59 -10.70
CA ASN A 18 -3.74 -25.04 -10.54
C ASN A 18 -2.51 -25.80 -11.07
N SER A 19 -1.60 -25.13 -11.77
CA SER A 19 -0.36 -25.74 -12.25
C SER A 19 0.62 -26.04 -11.11
N LYS A 20 1.64 -26.86 -11.39
CA LYS A 20 2.65 -27.27 -10.40
C LYS A 20 3.31 -26.04 -9.72
N PRO A 21 3.78 -26.19 -8.47
CA PRO A 21 4.66 -25.21 -7.85
C PRO A 21 5.90 -24.97 -8.74
N ILE A 22 6.37 -23.73 -8.75
CA ILE A 22 7.57 -23.33 -9.48
C ILE A 22 8.79 -23.36 -8.55
N SER A 23 9.97 -23.60 -9.11
CA SER A 23 11.26 -23.45 -8.41
C SER A 23 11.53 -21.98 -8.09
N LEU A 24 12.42 -21.74 -7.12
CA LEU A 24 12.90 -20.41 -6.76
C LEU A 24 13.55 -19.66 -7.93
N SER A 25 14.12 -20.40 -8.89
CA SER A 25 14.80 -19.87 -10.07
C SER A 25 13.89 -19.67 -11.29
N ASP A 26 12.64 -20.12 -11.22
CA ASP A 26 11.74 -20.11 -12.38
C ASP A 26 11.16 -18.71 -12.62
N ASP A 27 10.84 -18.43 -13.89
CA ASP A 27 10.13 -17.20 -14.24
C ASP A 27 8.73 -17.21 -13.60
N ILE A 28 8.47 -16.22 -12.78
CA ILE A 28 7.21 -16.05 -12.05
C ILE A 28 6.10 -15.45 -12.93
N LEU A 29 6.43 -14.76 -14.02
CA LEU A 29 5.47 -14.04 -14.85
C LEU A 29 4.38 -14.93 -15.45
N PRO A 30 4.68 -16.13 -15.99
CA PRO A 30 3.64 -17.06 -16.47
C PRO A 30 2.69 -17.54 -15.38
N LYS A 31 3.10 -17.48 -14.10
CA LYS A 31 2.27 -17.92 -12.97
C LYS A 31 1.39 -16.79 -12.45
N VAL A 32 1.92 -15.57 -12.33
CA VAL A 32 1.23 -14.45 -11.68
C VAL A 32 0.42 -13.61 -12.66
N VAL A 33 0.95 -13.37 -13.87
CA VAL A 33 0.31 -12.54 -14.91
C VAL A 33 0.27 -13.26 -16.26
N PRO A 34 -0.30 -14.48 -16.34
CA PRO A 34 -0.23 -15.33 -17.53
C PRO A 34 -0.77 -14.64 -18.80
N HIS A 35 -1.88 -13.93 -18.69
CA HIS A 35 -2.52 -13.23 -19.81
C HIS A 35 -1.64 -12.12 -20.38
N ILE A 36 -1.05 -11.26 -19.56
CA ILE A 36 -0.11 -10.21 -20.00
C ILE A 36 1.11 -10.85 -20.63
N PHE A 37 1.70 -11.85 -19.98
CA PHE A 37 2.88 -12.56 -20.48
C PHE A 37 2.64 -13.14 -21.88
N GLN A 38 1.51 -13.82 -22.09
CA GLN A 38 1.16 -14.40 -23.40
C GLN A 38 0.86 -13.32 -24.44
N THR A 39 0.17 -12.25 -24.05
CA THR A 39 -0.17 -11.14 -24.94
C THR A 39 1.08 -10.45 -25.45
N VAL A 40 2.03 -10.14 -24.55
CA VAL A 40 3.31 -9.53 -24.89
C VAL A 40 4.16 -10.46 -25.74
N LYS A 41 4.18 -11.76 -25.42
CA LYS A 41 4.91 -12.77 -26.21
C LYS A 41 4.36 -12.90 -27.63
N LYS A 42 3.05 -12.79 -27.82
CA LYS A 42 2.37 -13.00 -29.11
C LYS A 42 2.34 -11.74 -29.98
N TYR A 43 2.07 -10.58 -29.38
CA TYR A 43 1.79 -9.34 -30.09
C TYR A 43 2.87 -8.26 -29.89
N GLY A 44 3.84 -8.51 -29.02
CA GLY A 44 4.94 -7.59 -28.73
C GLY A 44 4.71 -6.72 -27.50
N LYS A 45 5.72 -5.89 -27.19
CA LYS A 45 5.80 -5.05 -25.98
C LYS A 45 4.71 -3.96 -25.89
N ASN A 46 4.11 -3.61 -27.02
CA ASN A 46 2.98 -2.69 -27.10
C ASN A 46 1.82 -3.45 -27.73
N ALA A 47 0.83 -3.84 -26.92
CA ALA A 47 -0.24 -4.73 -27.35
C ALA A 47 -1.59 -4.23 -26.85
N ILE A 48 -2.63 -4.46 -27.66
CA ILE A 48 -4.02 -4.12 -27.31
C ILE A 48 -4.70 -5.38 -26.79
N PHE A 49 -5.47 -5.22 -25.73
CA PHE A 49 -6.29 -6.26 -25.12
C PHE A 49 -7.70 -5.71 -24.85
N TRP A 50 -8.73 -6.56 -24.90
CA TRP A 50 -10.10 -6.14 -24.63
C TRP A 50 -10.56 -6.54 -23.24
N HIS A 51 -10.62 -5.58 -22.31
CA HIS A 51 -11.22 -5.76 -21.00
C HIS A 51 -12.75 -5.59 -21.06
N GLY A 52 -13.45 -6.65 -21.46
CA GLY A 52 -14.89 -6.56 -21.72
C GLY A 52 -15.14 -5.80 -23.02
N THR A 53 -15.84 -4.68 -22.92
CA THR A 53 -16.08 -3.77 -24.06
C THR A 53 -15.07 -2.63 -24.14
N THR A 54 -14.09 -2.57 -23.23
CA THR A 54 -13.13 -1.48 -23.14
C THR A 54 -11.78 -1.97 -23.67
N PRO A 55 -11.23 -1.35 -24.73
CA PRO A 55 -9.88 -1.65 -25.17
C PRO A 55 -8.88 -1.05 -24.19
N GLU A 56 -7.86 -1.83 -23.86
CA GLU A 56 -6.72 -1.46 -23.02
C GLU A 56 -5.43 -1.67 -23.82
N ILE A 57 -4.45 -0.79 -23.60
CA ILE A 57 -3.15 -0.87 -24.27
C ILE A 57 -2.08 -1.13 -23.21
N TYR A 58 -1.36 -2.23 -23.35
CA TYR A 58 -0.13 -2.47 -22.59
C TYR A 58 1.01 -1.72 -23.26
N ILE A 59 1.74 -0.96 -22.46
CA ILE A 59 2.88 -0.15 -22.91
C ILE A 59 4.07 -0.54 -22.05
N MET A 60 5.11 -1.08 -22.69
CA MET A 60 6.37 -1.46 -22.02
C MET A 60 7.57 -0.63 -22.48
N ASP A 61 7.36 0.33 -23.37
CA ASP A 61 8.40 1.29 -23.79
C ASP A 61 8.61 2.36 -22.70
N PRO A 62 9.81 2.48 -22.10
CA PRO A 62 10.08 3.44 -21.04
C PRO A 62 9.88 4.91 -21.44
N LEU A 63 10.10 5.26 -22.72
CA LEU A 63 9.91 6.64 -23.21
C LEU A 63 8.42 6.97 -23.28
N LEU A 64 7.60 6.04 -23.76
CA LEU A 64 6.14 6.21 -23.78
C LEU A 64 5.56 6.24 -22.37
N ILE A 65 6.03 5.36 -21.47
CA ILE A 65 5.64 5.37 -20.07
C ILE A 65 5.95 6.75 -19.47
N LYS A 66 7.18 7.26 -19.64
CA LYS A 66 7.57 8.59 -19.15
C LYS A 66 6.67 9.70 -19.71
N GLU A 67 6.35 9.65 -21.00
CA GLU A 67 5.46 10.62 -21.63
C GLU A 67 4.06 10.60 -21.01
N ILE A 68 3.45 9.41 -20.85
CA ILE A 68 2.13 9.23 -20.23
C ILE A 68 2.11 9.78 -18.81
N PHE A 69 3.10 9.42 -17.99
CA PHE A 69 3.20 9.91 -16.62
C PHE A 69 3.49 11.42 -16.52
N SER A 70 4.00 12.05 -17.58
CA SER A 70 4.17 13.51 -17.63
C SER A 70 2.89 14.26 -18.04
N LYS A 71 1.96 13.59 -18.73
CA LYS A 71 0.72 14.14 -19.28
C LYS A 71 -0.50 13.72 -18.46
N ILE A 72 -0.44 13.93 -17.14
CA ILE A 72 -1.48 13.50 -16.18
C ILE A 72 -2.89 14.08 -16.42
N TYR A 73 -3.00 15.16 -17.19
CA TYR A 73 -4.29 15.75 -17.57
C TYR A 73 -4.91 15.07 -18.81
N ASP A 74 -4.07 14.50 -19.68
CA ASP A 74 -4.49 13.78 -20.88
C ASP A 74 -4.78 12.30 -20.56
N PHE A 75 -3.96 11.71 -19.69
CA PHE A 75 -4.07 10.32 -19.25
C PHE A 75 -4.56 10.24 -17.80
N GLN A 76 -5.88 10.23 -17.64
CA GLN A 76 -6.53 10.06 -16.33
C GLN A 76 -6.53 8.59 -15.88
N LYS A 77 -6.56 8.38 -14.56
CA LYS A 77 -6.58 7.03 -13.99
C LYS A 77 -7.92 6.33 -14.28
N PRO A 78 -7.91 4.99 -14.45
CA PRO A 78 -9.11 4.23 -14.70
C PRO A 78 -10.11 4.32 -13.53
N HIS A 79 -11.39 4.52 -13.85
CA HIS A 79 -12.43 4.64 -12.86
C HIS A 79 -13.06 3.29 -12.50
N ASN A 80 -12.74 2.75 -11.33
CA ASN A 80 -13.41 1.57 -10.80
C ASN A 80 -14.36 1.96 -9.64
N PRO A 81 -15.69 1.95 -9.84
CA PRO A 81 -16.64 2.35 -8.80
C PRO A 81 -16.68 1.44 -7.57
N VAL A 82 -16.16 0.21 -7.69
CA VAL A 82 -16.04 -0.75 -6.58
C VAL A 82 -14.75 -0.49 -5.80
N ALA A 83 -13.65 -0.14 -6.48
CA ALA A 83 -12.39 0.19 -5.83
C ALA A 83 -12.51 1.41 -4.89
N LYS A 84 -13.46 2.32 -5.16
CA LYS A 84 -13.80 3.42 -4.24
C LYS A 84 -14.21 2.96 -2.82
N LEU A 85 -14.75 1.75 -2.69
CA LEU A 85 -15.11 1.18 -1.39
C LEU A 85 -13.89 0.69 -0.59
N LEU A 86 -12.70 0.70 -1.18
CA LEU A 86 -11.46 0.34 -0.51
C LEU A 86 -10.75 1.61 -0.01
N ALA A 87 -10.44 2.52 -0.95
CA ALA A 87 -9.99 3.88 -0.65
C ALA A 87 -10.17 4.74 -1.89
N GLN A 88 -10.62 5.99 -1.74
CA GLN A 88 -10.57 6.98 -2.80
C GLN A 88 -9.32 7.85 -2.66
N GLY A 89 -9.24 8.65 -1.60
CA GLY A 89 -8.10 9.52 -1.24
C GLY A 89 -7.37 10.16 -2.43
N LEU A 90 -6.06 10.33 -2.28
CA LEU A 90 -5.20 10.85 -3.33
C LEU A 90 -5.09 9.91 -4.55
N VAL A 91 -5.24 8.60 -4.37
CA VAL A 91 -5.12 7.61 -5.46
C VAL A 91 -6.24 7.78 -6.50
N GLY A 92 -7.46 8.08 -6.06
CA GLY A 92 -8.63 8.31 -6.91
C GLY A 92 -8.91 9.78 -7.23
N ALA A 93 -8.05 10.70 -6.76
CA ALA A 93 -8.11 12.12 -7.10
C ALA A 93 -7.45 12.42 -8.45
N GLU A 94 -7.99 13.41 -9.17
CA GLU A 94 -7.48 13.90 -10.45
C GLU A 94 -7.33 15.43 -10.48
N GLY A 95 -6.49 15.91 -11.39
CA GLY A 95 -6.31 17.32 -11.72
C GLY A 95 -6.14 18.24 -10.50
N VAL A 96 -6.99 19.27 -10.40
CA VAL A 96 -6.92 20.28 -9.33
C VAL A 96 -7.16 19.68 -7.95
N HIS A 97 -8.04 18.67 -7.83
CA HIS A 97 -8.31 18.01 -6.55
C HIS A 97 -7.08 17.23 -6.07
N TRP A 98 -6.44 16.47 -6.97
CA TRP A 98 -5.18 15.78 -6.67
C TRP A 98 -4.07 16.74 -6.26
N ALA A 99 -3.87 17.82 -7.04
CA ALA A 99 -2.82 18.80 -6.77
C ALA A 99 -3.03 19.48 -5.40
N LYS A 100 -4.29 19.79 -5.07
CA LYS A 100 -4.68 20.35 -3.77
C LYS A 100 -4.34 19.39 -2.63
N ASN A 101 -4.86 18.17 -2.66
CA ASN A 101 -4.69 17.20 -1.58
C ASN A 101 -3.21 16.85 -1.38
N ARG A 102 -2.47 16.61 -2.47
CA ARG A 102 -1.02 16.36 -2.43
C ARG A 102 -0.26 17.50 -1.77
N ARG A 103 -0.57 18.75 -2.13
CA ARG A 103 0.08 19.93 -1.52
C ARG A 103 -0.18 20.02 -0.02
N ILE A 104 -1.40 19.71 0.43
CA ILE A 104 -1.77 19.72 1.85
C ILE A 104 -1.01 18.65 2.63
N MET A 105 -0.80 17.48 2.04
CA MET A 105 -0.20 16.32 2.70
C MET A 105 1.33 16.32 2.69
N ASN A 106 1.96 16.85 1.64
CA ASN A 106 3.42 16.86 1.48
C ASN A 106 4.19 17.28 2.75
N PRO A 107 3.74 18.28 3.55
CA PRO A 107 4.45 18.68 4.75
C PRO A 107 4.63 17.58 5.81
N ALA A 108 3.70 16.62 5.89
CA ALA A 108 3.80 15.48 6.81
C ALA A 108 4.94 14.51 6.44
N PHE A 109 5.45 14.60 5.21
CA PHE A 109 6.51 13.74 4.68
C PHE A 109 7.85 14.48 4.54
N HIS A 110 8.00 15.67 5.13
CA HIS A 110 9.31 16.33 5.20
C HIS A 110 10.29 15.52 6.06
N PRO A 111 11.59 15.53 5.73
CA PRO A 111 12.62 14.80 6.48
C PRO A 111 12.57 15.04 7.99
N ASP A 112 12.33 16.27 8.44
CA ASP A 112 12.25 16.59 9.87
C ASP A 112 11.05 15.96 10.58
N LYS A 113 9.95 15.71 9.86
CA LYS A 113 8.79 14.98 10.38
C LYS A 113 9.07 13.47 10.39
N LEU A 114 9.71 12.95 9.33
CA LEU A 114 10.10 11.54 9.24
C LEU A 114 11.11 11.16 10.34
N LYS A 115 12.06 12.04 10.68
CA LYS A 115 12.99 11.87 11.80
C LYS A 115 12.27 11.58 13.11
N ASN A 116 11.14 12.24 13.37
CA ASN A 116 10.35 12.05 14.59
C ASN A 116 9.62 10.69 14.63
N MET A 117 9.51 9.98 13.50
CA MET A 117 8.89 8.66 13.42
C MET A 117 9.88 7.53 13.75
N LEU A 118 11.19 7.80 13.69
CA LEU A 118 12.24 6.79 13.86
C LEU A 118 12.15 6.01 15.19
N PRO A 119 11.88 6.64 16.35
CA PRO A 119 11.73 5.88 17.60
C PRO A 119 10.58 4.86 17.56
N ALA A 120 9.48 5.19 16.88
CA ALA A 120 8.35 4.27 16.74
C ALA A 120 8.67 3.12 15.78
N PHE A 121 9.47 3.36 14.73
CA PHE A 121 9.97 2.29 13.85
C PHE A 121 10.87 1.33 14.61
N TYR A 122 11.83 1.87 15.35
CA TYR A 122 12.75 1.07 16.16
C TYR A 122 12.01 0.23 17.21
N LEU A 123 11.08 0.84 17.94
CA LEU A 123 10.24 0.14 18.91
C LEU A 123 9.43 -0.99 18.24
N GLY A 124 8.81 -0.73 17.09
CA GLY A 124 8.07 -1.74 16.35
C GLY A 124 8.93 -2.92 15.90
N CYS A 125 10.15 -2.65 15.42
CA CYS A 125 11.11 -3.69 15.04
C CYS A 125 11.58 -4.51 16.26
N ASN A 126 11.88 -3.86 17.39
CA ASN A 126 12.29 -4.56 18.61
C ASN A 126 11.16 -5.42 19.19
N GLU A 127 9.93 -4.91 19.22
CA GLU A 127 8.76 -5.71 19.62
C GLU A 127 8.59 -6.96 18.75
N LEU A 128 8.93 -6.88 17.45
CA LEU A 128 8.90 -8.02 16.53
C LEU A 128 10.04 -9.02 16.82
N VAL A 129 11.27 -8.54 16.93
CA VAL A 129 12.46 -9.38 17.17
C VAL A 129 12.34 -10.10 18.51
N ASN A 130 11.95 -9.40 19.59
CA ASN A 130 11.77 -10.01 20.91
C ASN A 130 10.74 -11.15 20.89
N LYS A 131 9.63 -10.99 20.14
CA LYS A 131 8.63 -12.06 19.96
C LYS A 131 9.20 -13.27 19.22
N TRP A 132 10.09 -13.06 18.27
CA TRP A 132 10.76 -14.15 17.58
C TRP A 132 11.76 -14.84 18.51
N ASP A 133 12.54 -14.09 19.28
CA ASP A 133 13.49 -14.63 20.26
C ASP A 133 12.79 -15.48 21.33
N GLU A 134 11.60 -15.08 21.81
CA GLU A 134 10.79 -15.90 22.72
C GLU A 134 10.41 -17.27 22.13
N VAL A 135 10.20 -17.35 20.82
CA VAL A 135 9.93 -18.62 20.11
C VAL A 135 11.20 -19.45 19.97
N PHE A 136 12.34 -18.82 19.63
CA PHE A 136 13.63 -19.50 19.48
C PHE A 136 14.23 -19.98 20.80
N CYS A 137 14.01 -19.27 21.91
CA CYS A 137 14.47 -19.70 23.25
C CYS A 137 13.92 -21.06 23.69
N GLN A 138 12.93 -21.62 22.99
CA GLN A 138 12.31 -22.91 23.30
C GLN A 138 12.88 -24.08 22.48
N LYS A 139 13.64 -23.83 21.39
CA LYS A 139 14.13 -24.87 20.46
C LYS A 139 15.40 -24.45 19.71
N ASP A 140 16.34 -25.38 19.49
CA ASP A 140 17.57 -25.14 18.70
C ASP A 140 17.28 -24.76 17.22
N THR A 141 16.16 -25.25 16.67
CA THR A 141 15.67 -24.88 15.33
C THR A 141 14.15 -24.75 15.33
N CYS A 142 13.62 -23.74 14.63
CA CYS A 142 12.18 -23.50 14.51
C CYS A 142 11.80 -23.06 13.09
N GLU A 143 10.70 -23.59 12.56
CA GLU A 143 10.05 -23.08 11.36
C GLU A 143 8.98 -22.06 11.77
N LEU A 144 9.05 -20.86 11.19
CA LEU A 144 8.17 -19.74 11.54
C LEU A 144 7.67 -19.03 10.28
N ASP A 145 6.35 -18.90 10.16
CA ASP A 145 5.76 -17.98 9.19
C ASP A 145 5.89 -16.54 9.71
N ILE A 146 6.83 -15.79 9.13
CA ILE A 146 7.14 -14.42 9.51
C ILE A 146 6.15 -13.39 8.92
N TRP A 147 5.33 -13.78 7.93
CA TRP A 147 4.48 -12.85 7.20
C TRP A 147 3.43 -12.16 8.10
N PRO A 148 2.64 -12.89 8.92
CA PRO A 148 1.69 -12.26 9.83
C PRO A 148 2.36 -11.33 10.84
N SER A 149 3.55 -11.66 11.32
CA SER A 149 4.29 -10.84 12.29
C SER A 149 4.76 -9.53 11.68
N ILE A 150 5.24 -9.54 10.43
CA ILE A 150 5.63 -8.34 9.68
C ILE A 150 4.41 -7.48 9.34
N GLN A 151 3.28 -8.09 8.93
CA GLN A 151 2.02 -7.38 8.72
C GLN A 151 1.60 -6.65 9.99
N ASN A 152 1.63 -7.32 11.15
CA ASN A 152 1.30 -6.72 12.44
C ASN A 152 2.25 -5.57 12.82
N MET A 153 3.55 -5.73 12.60
CA MET A 153 4.54 -4.69 12.86
C MET A 153 4.26 -3.44 12.02
N SER A 154 4.06 -3.61 10.71
CA SER A 154 3.77 -2.48 9.82
C SER A 154 2.46 -1.76 10.18
N THR A 155 1.40 -2.51 10.56
CA THR A 155 0.14 -1.96 11.05
C THR A 155 0.32 -1.15 12.34
N ASN A 156 1.09 -1.68 13.29
CA ASN A 156 1.38 -0.99 14.55
C ASN A 156 2.16 0.31 14.31
N ILE A 157 3.17 0.24 13.45
CA ILE A 157 4.00 1.39 13.09
C ILE A 157 3.14 2.50 12.47
N ILE A 158 2.36 2.22 11.42
CA ILE A 158 1.55 3.25 10.75
C ILE A 158 0.47 3.83 11.68
N ALA A 159 -0.14 2.99 12.52
CA ALA A 159 -1.12 3.42 13.52
C ALA A 159 -0.51 4.43 14.50
N ARG A 160 0.70 4.17 15.01
CA ARG A 160 1.41 5.06 15.94
C ARG A 160 1.93 6.33 15.26
N THR A 161 2.56 6.22 14.08
CA THR A 161 3.31 7.33 13.48
C THR A 161 2.47 8.26 12.62
N ALA A 162 1.51 7.75 11.86
CA ALA A 162 0.68 8.57 10.97
C ALA A 162 -0.60 9.07 11.63
N PHE A 163 -1.15 8.28 12.58
CA PHE A 163 -2.48 8.53 13.15
C PHE A 163 -2.47 8.73 14.67
N GLY A 164 -1.38 8.40 15.36
CA GLY A 164 -1.29 8.49 16.82
C GLY A 164 -2.36 7.66 17.55
N VAL A 165 -2.74 6.50 16.99
CA VAL A 165 -3.77 5.62 17.55
C VAL A 165 -3.18 4.31 18.07
N SER A 166 -3.98 3.58 18.85
CA SER A 166 -3.58 2.28 19.37
C SER A 166 -3.39 1.23 18.26
N TYR A 167 -2.53 0.24 18.52
CA TYR A 167 -2.37 -0.92 17.66
C TYR A 167 -3.70 -1.62 17.36
N GLN A 168 -4.57 -1.77 18.36
CA GLN A 168 -5.85 -2.47 18.21
C GLN A 168 -6.76 -1.76 17.19
N GLN A 169 -6.87 -0.43 17.26
CA GLN A 169 -7.65 0.34 16.28
C GLN A 169 -7.07 0.21 14.87
N GLY A 170 -5.74 0.27 14.73
CA GLY A 170 -5.07 0.07 13.45
C GLY A 170 -5.30 -1.33 12.88
N ARG A 171 -5.23 -2.37 13.73
CA ARG A 171 -5.47 -3.76 13.36
C ARG A 171 -6.90 -3.98 12.88
N ASP A 172 -7.89 -3.42 13.57
CA ASP A 172 -9.29 -3.56 13.17
C ASP A 172 -9.57 -2.94 11.79
N ILE A 173 -8.98 -1.77 11.50
CA ILE A 173 -9.05 -1.16 10.17
C ILE A 173 -8.36 -2.04 9.13
N PHE A 174 -7.15 -2.52 9.43
CA PHE A 174 -6.37 -3.34 8.53
C PHE A 174 -7.09 -4.64 8.12
N GLU A 175 -7.58 -5.42 9.08
CA GLU A 175 -8.27 -6.70 8.79
C GLU A 175 -9.52 -6.48 7.92
N LEU A 176 -10.25 -5.39 8.19
CA LEU A 176 -11.41 -5.00 7.38
C LEU A 176 -10.99 -4.58 5.95
N GLN A 177 -9.91 -3.83 5.79
CA GLN A 177 -9.38 -3.44 4.48
C GLN A 177 -8.85 -4.63 3.69
N LYS A 178 -8.20 -5.58 4.35
CA LYS A 178 -7.75 -6.84 3.75
C LYS A 178 -8.91 -7.66 3.21
N GLU A 179 -9.99 -7.81 4.00
CA GLU A 179 -11.22 -8.47 3.55
C GLU A 179 -11.86 -7.72 2.36
N GLN A 180 -11.90 -6.39 2.42
CA GLN A 180 -12.42 -5.56 1.34
C GLN A 180 -11.63 -5.71 0.04
N ALA A 181 -10.29 -5.73 0.13
CA ALA A 181 -9.40 -5.94 -0.99
C ALA A 181 -9.58 -7.35 -1.59
N TYR A 182 -9.76 -8.37 -0.75
CA TYR A 182 -10.07 -9.72 -1.21
C TYR A 182 -11.35 -9.75 -2.07
N HIS A 183 -12.44 -9.15 -1.59
CA HIS A 183 -13.68 -9.08 -2.37
C HIS A 183 -13.56 -8.25 -3.66
N LEU A 184 -12.78 -7.16 -3.65
CA LEU A 184 -12.48 -6.38 -4.84
C LEU A 184 -11.74 -7.24 -5.88
N MET A 185 -10.73 -7.99 -5.45
CA MET A 185 -9.96 -8.88 -6.33
C MET A 185 -10.81 -10.02 -6.89
N GLU A 186 -11.77 -10.55 -6.13
CA GLU A 186 -12.76 -11.49 -6.67
C GLU A 186 -13.61 -10.86 -7.78
N ILE A 187 -14.03 -9.60 -7.63
CA ILE A 187 -14.82 -8.87 -8.64
C ILE A 187 -14.01 -8.62 -9.92
N VAL A 188 -12.76 -8.19 -9.77
CA VAL A 188 -11.85 -7.96 -10.91
C VAL A 188 -11.67 -9.27 -11.69
N ARG A 189 -11.44 -10.39 -11.00
CA ARG A 189 -11.24 -11.71 -11.62
C ARG A 189 -12.49 -12.34 -12.21
N SER A 190 -13.66 -12.13 -11.59
CA SER A 190 -14.94 -12.63 -12.11
C SER A 190 -15.48 -11.78 -13.27
N GLY A 191 -14.81 -10.68 -13.59
CA GLY A 191 -15.27 -9.67 -14.54
C GLY A 191 -16.29 -8.72 -13.91
N HIS A 192 -16.03 -7.42 -14.00
CA HIS A 192 -17.02 -6.40 -13.61
C HIS A 192 -18.15 -6.34 -14.64
N ILE A 193 -19.38 -6.60 -14.20
CA ILE A 193 -20.60 -6.33 -14.97
C ILE A 193 -21.24 -5.05 -14.42
N PRO A 194 -21.41 -4.00 -15.25
CA PRO A 194 -22.07 -2.77 -14.81
C PRO A 194 -23.41 -3.04 -14.12
N GLY A 195 -23.67 -2.35 -13.02
CA GLY A 195 -24.92 -2.48 -12.25
C GLY A 195 -24.94 -3.61 -11.20
N TRP A 196 -24.11 -4.66 -11.32
CA TRP A 196 -24.09 -5.77 -10.37
C TRP A 196 -23.73 -5.36 -8.94
N ARG A 197 -22.99 -4.25 -8.76
CA ARG A 197 -22.67 -3.66 -7.45
C ARG A 197 -23.91 -3.22 -6.65
N PHE A 198 -25.05 -3.02 -7.32
CA PHE A 198 -26.29 -2.62 -6.67
C PHE A 198 -27.14 -3.81 -6.22
N LEU A 199 -26.85 -5.02 -6.73
CA LEU A 199 -27.55 -6.23 -6.32
C LEU A 199 -27.25 -6.56 -4.85
N PRO A 200 -28.24 -6.99 -4.06
CA PRO A 200 -28.08 -7.25 -2.63
C PRO A 200 -27.45 -8.63 -2.36
N THR A 201 -26.35 -8.96 -3.04
CA THR A 201 -25.60 -10.20 -2.82
C THR A 201 -24.91 -10.19 -1.46
N LYS A 202 -24.58 -11.38 -0.92
CA LYS A 202 -23.83 -11.51 0.35
C LYS A 202 -22.53 -10.69 0.32
N ARG A 203 -21.75 -10.82 -0.76
CA ARG A 203 -20.51 -10.04 -0.97
C ARG A 203 -20.76 -8.54 -0.98
N ASN A 204 -21.73 -8.05 -1.77
CA ASN A 204 -21.98 -6.60 -1.85
C ASN A 204 -22.50 -6.01 -0.54
N ARG A 205 -23.30 -6.77 0.22
CA ARG A 205 -23.74 -6.37 1.57
C ARG A 205 -22.55 -6.30 2.52
N ARG A 206 -21.70 -7.33 2.53
CA ARG A 206 -20.49 -7.37 3.35
C ARG A 206 -19.54 -6.21 3.04
N MET A 207 -19.29 -5.93 1.76
CA MET A 207 -18.44 -4.80 1.35
C MET A 207 -18.97 -3.44 1.80
N LYS A 208 -20.31 -3.25 1.81
CA LYS A 208 -20.94 -2.02 2.32
C LYS A 208 -20.87 -1.94 3.85
N GLU A 209 -20.99 -3.06 4.56
CA GLU A 209 -20.83 -3.12 6.01
C GLU A 209 -19.39 -2.78 6.43
N ILE A 210 -18.41 -3.38 5.74
CA ILE A 210 -16.98 -3.10 5.95
C ILE A 210 -16.70 -1.61 5.75
N GLU A 211 -17.13 -1.04 4.62
CA GLU A 211 -16.96 0.39 4.34
C GLU A 211 -17.55 1.28 5.45
N LYS A 212 -18.77 0.98 5.91
CA LYS A 212 -19.39 1.71 7.02
C LYS A 212 -18.60 1.61 8.32
N LYS A 213 -18.10 0.42 8.65
CA LYS A 213 -17.30 0.18 9.86
C LYS A 213 -15.98 0.96 9.80
N ILE A 214 -15.24 0.83 8.70
CA ILE A 214 -13.98 1.56 8.50
C ILE A 214 -14.22 3.07 8.62
N GLN A 215 -15.22 3.61 7.93
CA GLN A 215 -15.52 5.04 8.01
C GLN A 215 -15.91 5.47 9.43
N ALA A 216 -16.69 4.66 10.17
CA ALA A 216 -17.07 4.97 11.55
C ALA A 216 -15.85 4.99 12.48
N THR A 217 -14.97 3.99 12.38
CA THR A 217 -13.73 3.93 13.17
C THR A 217 -12.83 5.13 12.88
N ILE A 218 -12.61 5.46 11.61
CA ILE A 218 -11.77 6.61 11.21
C ILE A 218 -12.39 7.93 11.67
N ARG A 219 -13.72 8.10 11.57
CA ARG A 219 -14.39 9.29 12.12
C ARG A 219 -14.22 9.41 13.62
N GLY A 220 -14.31 8.29 14.36
CA GLY A 220 -14.01 8.27 15.80
C GLY A 220 -12.59 8.76 16.10
N ILE A 221 -11.60 8.27 15.35
CA ILE A 221 -10.19 8.72 15.48
C ILE A 221 -10.06 10.23 15.21
N ILE A 222 -10.71 10.73 14.17
CA ILE A 222 -10.74 12.15 13.83
C ILE A 222 -11.39 12.96 14.96
N ASP A 223 -12.55 12.54 15.45
CA ASP A 223 -13.29 13.25 16.50
C ASP A 223 -12.51 13.32 17.81
N ASP A 224 -11.84 12.22 18.20
CA ASP A 224 -11.01 12.17 19.40
C ASP A 224 -9.78 13.08 19.25
N ARG A 225 -9.16 13.11 18.06
CA ARG A 225 -8.07 14.04 17.77
C ARG A 225 -8.54 15.50 17.81
N LEU A 226 -9.70 15.82 17.25
CA LEU A 226 -10.29 17.16 17.29
C LEU A 226 -10.57 17.61 18.74
N LYS A 227 -11.02 16.71 19.62
CA LYS A 227 -11.19 17.00 21.05
C LYS A 227 -9.85 17.29 21.73
N ALA A 228 -8.83 16.47 21.47
CA ALA A 228 -7.49 16.66 22.02
C ALA A 228 -6.82 17.97 21.55
N MET A 229 -7.08 18.39 20.32
CA MET A 229 -6.61 19.68 19.79
C MET A 229 -7.23 20.86 20.54
N LYS A 230 -8.53 20.80 20.87
CA LYS A 230 -9.23 21.86 21.62
C LYS A 230 -8.71 22.01 23.05
N THR A 231 -8.25 20.92 23.67
CA THR A 231 -7.70 20.94 25.03
C THR A 231 -6.20 21.24 25.07
N GLY A 232 -5.56 21.50 23.93
CA GLY A 232 -4.13 21.83 23.85
C GLY A 232 -3.19 20.63 24.05
N HIS A 233 -3.72 19.40 24.03
CA HIS A 233 -2.94 18.18 24.28
C HIS A 233 -2.56 17.41 23.00
N ALA A 234 -2.96 17.89 21.81
CA ALA A 234 -2.65 17.21 20.55
C ALA A 234 -1.29 17.62 19.98
N SER A 235 -0.52 16.62 19.54
CA SER A 235 0.61 16.81 18.63
C SER A 235 0.11 16.90 17.18
N ASN A 236 0.59 17.88 16.43
CA ASN A 236 0.29 18.06 15.00
C ASN A 236 1.44 17.57 14.10
N ASN A 237 2.33 16.74 14.65
CA ASN A 237 3.53 16.30 13.94
C ASN A 237 3.32 15.04 13.09
N ASP A 238 2.13 14.45 13.13
CA ASP A 238 1.75 13.29 12.33
C ASP A 238 0.86 13.66 11.14
N LEU A 239 0.60 12.68 10.27
CA LEU A 239 -0.18 12.87 9.05
C LEU A 239 -1.60 13.35 9.35
N LEU A 240 -2.28 12.75 10.34
CA LEU A 240 -3.62 13.15 10.73
C LEU A 240 -3.66 14.60 11.23
N GLY A 241 -2.67 15.01 12.03
CA GLY A 241 -2.50 16.39 12.48
C GLY A 241 -2.36 17.37 11.32
N ALA A 242 -1.53 17.04 10.33
CA ALA A 242 -1.34 17.88 9.13
C ALA A 242 -2.63 18.02 8.30
N LEU A 243 -3.37 16.91 8.12
CA LEU A 243 -4.67 16.92 7.43
C LEU A 243 -5.70 17.79 8.17
N LEU A 244 -5.78 17.67 9.49
CA LEU A 244 -6.70 18.42 10.33
C LEU A 244 -6.35 19.92 10.37
N GLU A 245 -5.07 20.28 10.46
CA GLU A 245 -4.62 21.68 10.47
C GLU A 245 -5.05 22.41 9.19
N SER A 246 -4.98 21.75 8.03
CA SER A 246 -5.49 22.29 6.76
C SER A 246 -7.00 22.56 6.81
N SER A 247 -7.78 21.71 7.50
CA SER A 247 -9.21 21.93 7.70
C SER A 247 -9.50 23.13 8.62
N PHE A 248 -8.57 23.56 9.49
CA PHE A 248 -8.77 24.69 10.41
C PHE A 248 -8.36 26.05 9.86
N LYS A 249 -7.62 26.10 8.73
CA LYS A 249 -7.31 27.36 8.02
C LYS A 249 -8.53 28.05 7.38
N ASN A 250 -9.73 27.53 7.66
CA ASN A 250 -11.07 28.06 7.35
C ASN A 250 -11.31 29.54 7.71
N GLY A 251 -10.48 30.16 8.55
CA GLY A 251 -10.71 31.52 9.07
C GLY A 251 -10.08 32.68 8.26
N GLN A 252 -9.22 32.43 7.27
CA GLN A 252 -8.57 33.53 6.53
C GLN A 252 -9.31 33.85 5.21
N PRO A 253 -9.78 35.10 5.00
CA PRO A 253 -10.47 35.49 3.77
C PRO A 253 -9.49 35.40 2.59
N GLY A 254 -9.77 34.49 1.65
CA GLY A 254 -9.02 34.34 0.39
C GLY A 254 -8.62 32.91 0.01
N ASN A 255 -8.72 31.94 0.92
CA ASN A 255 -8.08 30.62 0.72
C ASN A 255 -9.04 29.41 0.63
N LYS A 256 -10.23 29.59 0.03
CA LYS A 256 -11.24 28.51 -0.15
C LYS A 256 -10.71 27.27 -0.89
N ASN A 257 -9.66 27.42 -1.70
CA ASN A 257 -9.02 26.33 -2.46
C ASN A 257 -7.95 25.54 -1.66
N SER A 258 -7.73 25.85 -0.38
CA SER A 258 -6.71 25.20 0.46
C SER A 258 -7.26 24.29 1.56
N VAL A 259 -8.57 24.10 1.60
CA VAL A 259 -9.26 23.41 2.69
C VAL A 259 -9.66 22.00 2.25
N MET A 260 -9.40 21.03 3.13
CA MET A 260 -9.87 19.66 3.03
C MET A 260 -11.11 19.50 3.93
N ASN A 261 -12.20 18.93 3.41
CA ASN A 261 -13.37 18.64 4.23
C ASN A 261 -13.17 17.32 5.02
N ILE A 262 -13.95 17.07 6.07
CA ILE A 262 -13.81 15.85 6.89
C ILE A 262 -14.00 14.57 6.08
N GLY A 263 -14.87 14.56 5.07
CA GLY A 263 -15.03 13.42 4.16
C GLY A 263 -13.75 13.12 3.36
N ASP A 264 -13.11 14.15 2.81
CA ASP A 264 -11.81 14.02 2.13
C ASP A 264 -10.75 13.48 3.10
N ILE A 265 -10.70 13.98 4.36
CA ILE A 265 -9.75 13.50 5.38
C ILE A 265 -9.98 12.01 5.69
N VAL A 266 -11.24 11.57 5.80
CA VAL A 266 -11.57 10.15 6.01
C VAL A 266 -11.04 9.29 4.85
N GLU A 267 -11.22 9.74 3.61
CA GLU A 267 -10.74 9.03 2.43
C GLU A 267 -9.21 9.00 2.32
N GLU A 268 -8.51 10.08 2.72
CA GLU A 268 -7.05 10.05 2.83
C GLU A 268 -6.60 9.08 3.94
N CYS A 269 -7.24 9.10 5.11
CA CYS A 269 -6.91 8.16 6.19
C CYS A 269 -7.08 6.70 5.74
N LYS A 270 -8.17 6.36 5.05
CA LYS A 270 -8.39 5.03 4.46
C LYS A 270 -7.23 4.65 3.55
N LEU A 271 -6.82 5.56 2.67
CA LEU A 271 -5.71 5.32 1.74
C LEU A 271 -4.39 5.06 2.47
N PHE A 272 -4.04 5.85 3.49
CA PHE A 272 -2.76 5.69 4.19
C PHE A 272 -2.69 4.46 5.08
N PHE A 273 -3.79 4.06 5.72
CA PHE A 273 -3.83 2.79 6.43
C PHE A 273 -3.59 1.61 5.48
N LEU A 274 -4.17 1.64 4.28
CA LEU A 274 -3.99 0.60 3.28
C LEU A 274 -2.58 0.60 2.68
N ALA A 275 -2.19 1.73 2.08
CA ALA A 275 -0.97 1.85 1.29
C ALA A 275 0.30 1.79 2.15
N GLY A 276 0.26 2.33 3.38
CA GLY A 276 1.41 2.33 4.27
C GLY A 276 1.76 0.95 4.83
N GLN A 277 0.76 0.07 4.95
CA GLN A 277 0.89 -1.20 5.63
C GLN A 277 1.20 -2.36 4.65
N GLU A 278 0.38 -2.55 3.62
CA GLU A 278 0.52 -3.69 2.70
C GLU A 278 1.86 -3.60 1.96
N ASN A 279 2.16 -2.45 1.36
CA ASN A 279 3.36 -2.27 0.55
C ASN A 279 4.64 -2.43 1.40
N THR A 280 4.65 -1.90 2.62
CA THR A 280 5.80 -2.01 3.53
C THR A 280 6.00 -3.44 3.99
N SER A 281 4.94 -4.13 4.42
CA SER A 281 5.05 -5.53 4.85
C SER A 281 5.54 -6.41 3.70
N VAL A 282 4.92 -6.27 2.51
CA VAL A 282 5.27 -6.97 1.28
C VAL A 282 6.74 -6.71 0.97
N THR A 283 7.19 -5.45 1.06
CA THR A 283 8.59 -5.04 0.88
C THR A 283 9.53 -5.80 1.80
N ILE A 284 9.24 -5.86 3.11
CA ILE A 284 10.12 -6.47 4.10
C ILE A 284 10.23 -7.99 3.92
N VAL A 285 9.12 -8.73 3.80
CA VAL A 285 9.17 -10.21 3.79
C VAL A 285 10.00 -10.77 2.66
N TRP A 286 9.88 -10.14 1.51
CA TRP A 286 10.49 -10.59 0.27
C TRP A 286 11.93 -10.10 0.19
N THR A 287 12.26 -8.95 0.80
CA THR A 287 13.66 -8.60 1.08
C THR A 287 14.30 -9.66 1.97
N MET A 288 13.64 -10.09 3.05
CA MET A 288 14.15 -11.17 3.92
C MET A 288 14.31 -12.49 3.17
N PHE A 289 13.34 -12.85 2.33
CA PHE A 289 13.39 -14.03 1.47
C PHE A 289 14.54 -13.96 0.45
N LEU A 290 14.72 -12.82 -0.24
CA LEU A 290 15.81 -12.66 -1.20
C LEU A 290 17.18 -12.72 -0.52
N LEU A 291 17.31 -12.11 0.67
CA LEU A 291 18.53 -12.22 1.46
C LEU A 291 18.79 -13.66 1.94
N SER A 292 17.75 -14.42 2.28
CA SER A 292 17.91 -15.81 2.73
C SER A 292 18.40 -16.74 1.62
N ILE A 293 18.01 -16.50 0.37
CA ILE A 293 18.50 -17.28 -0.78
C ILE A 293 19.79 -16.71 -1.39
N HIS A 294 20.21 -15.50 -1.00
CA HIS A 294 21.43 -14.83 -1.47
C HIS A 294 22.36 -14.45 -0.31
N GLN A 295 22.92 -15.48 0.34
CA GLN A 295 23.77 -15.36 1.54
C GLN A 295 24.94 -14.37 1.41
N GLY A 296 25.58 -14.28 0.23
CA GLY A 296 26.66 -13.31 0.00
C GLY A 296 26.20 -11.85 0.09
N TRP A 297 24.97 -11.56 -0.34
CA TRP A 297 24.36 -10.24 -0.18
C TRP A 297 23.87 -10.00 1.25
N GLN A 298 23.35 -11.02 1.92
CA GLN A 298 22.99 -10.95 3.34
C GLN A 298 24.19 -10.59 4.21
N ALA A 299 25.35 -11.23 3.98
CA ALA A 299 26.58 -10.93 4.72
C ALA A 299 27.03 -9.48 4.50
N ARG A 300 27.02 -8.99 3.27
CA ARG A 300 27.38 -7.60 2.95
C ARG A 300 26.43 -6.57 3.55
N ALA A 301 25.12 -6.84 3.50
CA ALA A 301 24.13 -5.96 4.13
C ALA A 301 24.31 -5.90 5.65
N ARG A 302 24.62 -7.05 6.29
CA ARG A 302 24.92 -7.11 7.73
C ARG A 302 26.20 -6.34 8.07
N GLU A 303 27.24 -6.50 7.28
CA GLU A 303 28.51 -5.77 7.45
C GLU A 303 28.31 -4.26 7.32
N GLU A 304 27.55 -3.81 6.32
CA GLU A 304 27.22 -2.38 6.13
C GLU A 304 26.50 -1.80 7.36
N VAL A 305 25.50 -2.51 7.90
CA VAL A 305 24.76 -2.08 9.09
C VAL A 305 25.69 -2.02 10.31
N LEU A 306 26.55 -3.02 10.51
CA LEU A 306 27.51 -3.04 11.62
C LEU A 306 28.56 -1.93 11.49
N GLN A 307 29.01 -1.59 10.29
CA GLN A 307 29.92 -0.47 10.06
C GLN A 307 29.25 0.88 10.33
N ALA A 308 27.97 1.02 9.99
CA ALA A 308 27.24 2.28 10.16
C ALA A 308 26.81 2.54 11.62
N PHE A 309 26.45 1.50 12.37
CA PHE A 309 25.84 1.67 13.71
C PHE A 309 26.53 0.88 14.82
N GLY A 310 27.39 -0.10 14.52
CA GLY A 310 27.98 -0.98 15.54
C GLY A 310 26.91 -1.70 16.36
N HIS A 311 26.86 -1.37 17.65
CA HIS A 311 25.84 -1.85 18.60
C HIS A 311 24.85 -0.74 19.04
N ASP A 312 24.98 0.45 18.47
CA ASP A 312 24.11 1.58 18.80
C ASP A 312 22.77 1.50 18.03
N GLU A 313 21.78 2.23 18.53
CA GLU A 313 20.48 2.32 17.87
C GLU A 313 20.59 3.06 16.52
N PRO A 314 19.87 2.61 15.46
CA PRO A 314 19.88 3.30 14.18
C PRO A 314 19.41 4.76 14.31
N ASN A 315 20.22 5.69 13.81
CA ASN A 315 19.88 7.11 13.72
C ASN A 315 19.69 7.54 12.26
N PHE A 316 19.01 8.67 12.06
CA PHE A 316 18.62 9.13 10.71
C PHE A 316 19.82 9.39 9.79
N ASP A 317 20.93 9.89 10.32
CA ASP A 317 22.12 10.20 9.51
C ASP A 317 22.84 8.93 9.05
N GLY A 318 22.94 7.92 9.92
CA GLY A 318 23.49 6.62 9.58
C GLY A 318 22.65 5.86 8.54
N LEU A 319 21.32 6.03 8.54
CA LEU A 319 20.45 5.39 7.53
C LEU A 319 20.79 5.82 6.10
N ASN A 320 21.26 7.06 5.90
CA ASN A 320 21.68 7.56 4.59
C ASN A 320 22.95 6.88 4.06
N HIS A 321 23.70 6.18 4.91
CA HIS A 321 24.92 5.46 4.55
C HIS A 321 24.66 4.01 4.13
N LEU A 322 23.43 3.49 4.31
CA LEU A 322 23.07 2.12 3.98
C LEU A 322 22.75 1.93 2.48
N LYS A 323 23.79 1.91 1.64
CA LYS A 323 23.66 1.82 0.19
C LYS A 323 23.16 0.44 -0.25
N ILE A 324 23.68 -0.64 0.33
CA ILE A 324 23.33 -2.01 -0.01
C ILE A 324 21.89 -2.30 0.42
N VAL A 325 21.52 -1.93 1.64
CA VAL A 325 20.13 -2.09 2.11
C VAL A 325 19.15 -1.31 1.22
N SER A 326 19.53 -0.10 0.79
CA SER A 326 18.71 0.72 -0.11
C SER A 326 18.51 0.10 -1.50
N ILE A 327 19.46 -0.69 -1.99
CA ILE A 327 19.31 -1.41 -3.28
C ILE A 327 18.15 -2.39 -3.19
N PHE A 328 18.02 -3.19 -2.12
CA PHE A 328 16.93 -4.15 -1.99
C PHE A 328 15.56 -3.47 -1.90
N SER A 329 15.48 -2.31 -1.24
CA SER A 329 14.27 -1.49 -1.20
C SER A 329 13.92 -0.91 -2.58
N ASN A 330 14.91 -0.42 -3.35
CA ASN A 330 14.68 0.27 -4.63
C ASN A 330 14.50 -0.67 -5.83
N GLN A 331 15.27 -1.77 -5.89
CA GLN A 331 15.20 -2.77 -6.96
C GLN A 331 13.82 -3.43 -7.02
N ARG A 332 13.06 -3.32 -5.92
CA ARG A 332 11.71 -3.85 -5.81
C ARG A 332 10.58 -2.87 -6.07
N SER A 333 10.73 -1.58 -5.76
CA SER A 333 9.79 -0.56 -6.26
C SER A 333 9.62 -0.65 -7.78
N ILE A 334 10.63 -1.14 -8.50
CA ILE A 334 10.60 -1.38 -9.95
C ILE A 334 9.93 -2.72 -10.32
N SER A 335 10.04 -3.75 -9.48
CA SER A 335 9.58 -5.11 -9.81
C SER A 335 8.13 -5.41 -9.39
N PHE A 336 7.58 -4.70 -8.38
CA PHE A 336 6.27 -5.01 -7.79
C PHE A 336 5.13 -4.04 -8.17
N SER A 337 5.42 -2.85 -8.72
CA SER A 337 4.37 -1.92 -9.19
C SER A 337 3.44 -2.51 -10.28
N ILE A 338 3.84 -3.64 -10.86
CA ILE A 338 3.05 -4.39 -11.87
C ILE A 338 2.03 -5.35 -11.21
N GLN A 339 2.23 -5.76 -9.95
CA GLN A 339 1.42 -6.80 -9.29
C GLN A 339 0.30 -6.26 -8.39
N GLU A 340 0.41 -5.05 -7.83
CA GLU A 340 -0.63 -4.50 -6.95
C GLU A 340 -1.87 -3.94 -7.68
N LEU A 341 -1.90 -4.00 -9.01
CA LEU A 341 -3.05 -3.59 -9.84
C LEU A 341 -3.87 -4.78 -10.40
N ILE A 342 -3.63 -6.03 -9.96
CA ILE A 342 -4.33 -7.27 -10.40
C ILE A 342 -4.64 -8.19 -9.21
#